data_AF-A0A2V6A4G8-F1
#
_entry.id   AF-A0A2V6A4G8-F1
#
_cell.length_a   1.000
_cell.length_b   1.000
_cell.length_c   1.000
_cell.angle_alpha   90.00
_cell.angle_beta   90.00
_cell.angle_gamma   90.00
#
_symmetry.space_group_name_H-M   'P 1'
#
loop_
_entity.id
_entity.type
_entity.pdbx_description
1 polymer ?
#
loop_
_entity_poly.entity_id
_entity_poly.type
_entity_poly.pdbx_seq_one_letter_code
_entity_poly.pdbx_strand_id
1 'polypeptide(L)' 'MRRYSQRQSLSTLSEINITPLLDLAFVLLIIFMITTPLLENSMSLVIPSSGATNPPITSSQVQTLSIDRSETIRFNNQVV' A
#
# COMPACT_ATOMS: atom_id res chain seq x y z
N MET A 1 -38.46 65.45 -5.69
CA MET A 1 -38.51 64.03 -5.26
C MET A 1 -37.30 63.31 -5.83
N ARG A 2 -36.22 63.11 -5.06
CA ARG A 2 -34.97 62.49 -5.53
C ARG A 2 -34.92 61.05 -5.04
N ARG A 3 -35.00 60.08 -5.96
CA ARG A 3 -34.82 58.66 -5.65
C ARG A 3 -33.33 58.32 -5.74
N TYR A 4 -32.72 58.07 -4.59
CA TYR A 4 -31.39 57.46 -4.51
C TYR A 4 -31.54 55.97 -4.83
N SER A 5 -31.09 55.57 -6.03
CA SER A 5 -30.92 54.16 -6.36
C SER A 5 -29.59 53.71 -5.73
N GLN A 6 -29.70 53.02 -4.61
CA GLN A 6 -28.55 52.44 -3.91
C GLN A 6 -28.11 51.20 -4.69
N ARG A 7 -26.99 51.32 -5.39
CA ARG A 7 -26.40 50.25 -6.19
C ARG A 7 -25.85 49.21 -5.21
N GLN A 8 -26.59 48.12 -5.01
CA GLN A 8 -26.15 46.97 -4.23
C GLN A 8 -24.92 46.37 -4.93
N SER A 9 -23.73 46.53 -4.35
CA SER A 9 -22.53 45.87 -4.86
C SER A 9 -22.62 44.39 -4.52
N LEU A 10 -22.82 43.55 -5.53
CA LEU A 10 -22.75 42.09 -5.42
C LEU A 10 -21.28 41.66 -5.30
N SER A 11 -20.65 41.95 -4.17
CA SER A 11 -19.33 41.42 -3.83
C SER A 11 -19.45 40.44 -2.68
N THR A 12 -19.95 39.24 -2.98
CA THR A 12 -19.82 38.08 -2.09
C THR A 12 -19.06 37.00 -2.84
N LEU A 13 -17.76 37.25 -3.07
CA LEU A 13 -16.83 36.16 -3.26
C LEU A 13 -16.67 35.52 -1.89
N SER A 14 -17.47 34.48 -1.65
CA SER A 14 -17.41 33.65 -0.45
C SER A 14 -15.98 33.10 -0.35
N GLU A 15 -15.31 33.39 0.76
CA GLU A 15 -14.00 32.82 1.06
C GLU A 15 -14.08 31.29 0.94
N ILE A 16 -13.14 30.66 0.22
CA ILE A 16 -13.08 29.20 0.15
C ILE A 16 -12.67 28.69 1.53
N ASN A 17 -13.41 27.73 2.08
CA ASN A 17 -13.04 27.05 3.32
C ASN A 17 -11.82 26.15 3.08
N ILE A 18 -10.63 26.66 3.39
CA ILE A 18 -9.34 25.97 3.15
C ILE A 18 -9.12 24.82 4.14
N THR A 19 -9.56 24.96 5.39
CA THR A 19 -9.30 23.98 6.46
C THR A 19 -9.84 22.59 6.16
N PRO A 20 -11.11 22.42 5.73
CA PRO A 20 -11.62 21.10 5.33
C PRO A 20 -10.99 20.57 4.03
N LEU A 21 -10.58 21.45 3.11
CA LEU A 21 -9.98 21.06 1.83
C LEU A 21 -8.59 20.43 2.04
N LEU A 22 -7.81 21.03 2.94
CA LEU A 22 -6.46 20.59 3.25
C LEU A 22 -6.49 19.24 3.99
N ASP A 23 -7.46 19.03 4.87
CA ASP A 23 -7.69 17.74 5.55
C ASP A 23 -7.90 16.60 4.54
N LEU A 24 -8.78 16.80 3.56
CA LEU A 24 -8.99 15.86 2.46
C LEU A 24 -7.71 15.60 1.65
N ALA A 25 -6.95 16.64 1.32
CA ALA A 25 -5.70 16.50 0.58
C ALA A 25 -4.64 15.70 1.37
N PHE A 26 -4.53 15.90 2.68
CA PHE A 26 -3.63 15.14 3.52
C PHE A 26 -4.06 13.68 3.71
N VAL A 27 -5.36 13.40 3.82
CA VAL A 27 -5.86 12.03 3.85
C VAL A 27 -5.49 11.28 2.55
N LEU A 28 -5.66 11.93 1.39
CA LEU A 28 -5.24 11.33 0.11
C LEU A 28 -3.72 11.07 0.06
N LEU A 29 -2.91 11.97 0.59
CA LEU A 29 -1.46 11.81 0.67
C LEU A 29 -1.07 10.63 1.58
N ILE A 30 -1.73 10.47 2.73
CA ILE A 30 -1.52 9.33 3.64
C ILE A 30 -1.89 8.01 2.96
N ILE A 31 -3.01 7.96 2.23
CA ILE A 31 -3.41 6.76 1.47
C ILE A 31 -2.35 6.40 0.43
N PHE A 32 -1.81 7.38 -0.30
CA PHE A 32 -0.73 7.12 -1.24
C PHE A 32 0.56 6.67 -0.56
N MET A 33 0.95 7.28 0.55
CA MET A 33 2.13 6.86 1.33
C MET A 33 2.03 5.41 1.82
N ILE A 34 0.85 4.95 2.21
CA ILE A 34 0.63 3.57 2.68
C ILE A 34 0.59 2.58 1.52
N THR A 35 -0.03 2.93 0.40
CA THR A 35 -0.24 2.00 -0.72
C THR A 35 1.00 1.80 -1.60
N THR A 36 1.93 2.75 -1.66
CA THR A 36 3.18 2.63 -2.44
C THR A 36 4.13 1.52 -1.98
N PRO A 37 4.47 1.33 -0.69
CA PRO A 37 5.37 0.25 -0.26
C PRO A 37 4.76 -1.16 -0.42
N LEU A 38 3.43 -1.28 -0.50
CA LEU A 38 2.77 -2.58 -0.72
C LEU A 38 3.13 -3.21 -2.08
N LEU A 39 3.58 -2.41 -3.05
CA LEU A 39 3.93 -2.89 -4.39
C LEU A 39 5.31 -3.57 -4.47
N GLU A 40 6.16 -3.47 -3.44
CA GLU A 40 7.56 -3.93 -3.52
C GLU A 40 7.78 -5.41 -3.12
N ASN A 41 6.74 -6.17 -2.76
CA ASN A 41 6.87 -7.59 -2.37
C ASN A 41 7.10 -8.56 -3.54
N SER A 42 7.70 -8.12 -4.64
CA SER A 42 8.04 -9.00 -5.77
C SER A 42 9.45 -9.57 -5.58
N MET A 43 9.55 -10.73 -4.92
CA MET A 43 10.78 -11.53 -5.03
C MET A 43 10.91 -12.00 -6.48
N SER A 44 12.06 -11.76 -7.11
CA SER A 44 12.36 -12.26 -8.45
C SER A 44 12.51 -13.79 -8.40
N LEU A 45 11.44 -14.51 -8.75
CA LEU A 45 11.44 -15.97 -8.82
C LEU A 45 11.75 -16.41 -10.25
N VAL A 46 12.95 -16.95 -10.47
CA VAL A 46 13.28 -17.62 -11.74
C VAL A 46 12.70 -19.03 -11.70
N ILE A 47 11.68 -19.29 -12.50
CA ILE A 47 11.10 -20.63 -12.65
C ILE A 47 12.00 -21.43 -13.61
N PRO A 48 12.58 -22.57 -13.18
CA PRO A 48 13.37 -23.42 -14.06
C PRO A 48 12.49 -24.11 -15.10
N SER A 49 12.98 -24.21 -16.34
CA SER A 49 12.31 -24.96 -17.42
C SER A 49 12.49 -26.47 -17.23
N SER A 50 11.45 -27.26 -17.50
CA SER A 50 11.33 -28.70 -17.18
C SER A 50 12.18 -29.65 -18.05
N GLY A 51 13.29 -29.18 -18.61
CA GLY A 51 14.11 -29.93 -19.56
C GLY A 51 15.16 -30.85 -18.93
N ALA A 52 15.45 -30.71 -17.64
CA ALA A 52 16.46 -31.50 -16.95
C ALA A 52 15.83 -32.61 -16.10
N THR A 53 16.34 -33.84 -16.22
CA THR A 53 16.10 -34.90 -15.27
C THR A 53 16.63 -34.48 -13.90
N ASN A 54 15.74 -34.35 -12.92
CA ASN A 54 16.15 -34.06 -11.55
C ASN A 54 17.07 -35.19 -11.05
N PRO A 55 18.24 -34.88 -10.48
CA PRO A 55 19.08 -35.89 -9.85
C PRO A 55 18.32 -36.57 -8.70
N PRO A 56 18.67 -37.83 -8.34
CA PRO A 56 18.06 -38.53 -7.22
C PRO A 56 18.17 -37.70 -5.94
N ILE A 57 17.02 -37.38 -5.33
CA ILE A 57 16.97 -36.60 -4.10
C ILE A 57 17.30 -37.52 -2.93
N THR A 58 18.39 -37.25 -2.20
CA THR A 58 18.71 -38.00 -0.98
C THR A 58 17.95 -37.36 0.18
N SER A 59 17.18 -38.14 0.94
CA SER A 59 16.37 -37.64 2.06
C SER A 59 17.18 -36.91 3.14
N SER A 60 18.46 -37.27 3.32
CA SER A 60 19.36 -36.58 4.26
C SER A 60 19.72 -35.14 3.86
N GLN A 61 19.47 -34.76 2.60
CA GLN A 61 19.76 -33.42 2.08
C GLN A 61 18.51 -32.52 2.01
N VAL A 62 17.33 -33.05 2.33
CA VAL A 62 16.09 -32.30 2.31
C VAL A 62 15.94 -31.57 3.65
N GLN A 63 15.86 -30.25 3.58
CA GLN A 63 15.71 -29.39 4.74
C GLN A 63 14.34 -28.72 4.70
N THR A 64 13.51 -28.93 5.72
CA THR A 64 12.15 -28.36 5.76
C THR A 64 12.11 -27.07 6.57
N LEU A 65 11.61 -26.01 5.97
CA LEU A 65 11.27 -24.73 6.59
C LEU A 65 9.75 -24.57 6.52
N SER A 66 9.09 -24.39 7.66
CA SER A 66 7.64 -24.11 7.73
C SER A 66 7.39 -22.85 8.54
N ILE A 67 6.50 -21.99 8.04
CA ILE A 67 6.08 -20.75 8.69
C ILE A 67 4.56 -20.84 8.87
N ASP A 68 4.08 -20.70 10.09
CA ASP A 68 2.64 -20.66 10.37
C ASP A 68 2.11 -19.23 10.50
N ARG A 69 0.78 -19.11 10.56
CA ARG A 69 0.09 -17.82 10.69
C ARG A 69 0.31 -17.15 12.05
N SER A 70 0.79 -17.88 13.04
CA SER A 70 1.24 -17.36 14.33
C SER A 70 2.69 -16.88 14.30
N GLU A 71 3.29 -16.75 13.11
CA GLU A 71 4.68 -16.32 12.90
C GLU A 71 5.72 -17.29 13.50
N THR A 72 5.30 -18.51 13.87
CA THR A 72 6.22 -19.53 14.37
C THR A 72 6.95 -20.15 13.19
N ILE A 73 8.27 -20.08 13.25
CA ILE A 73 9.17 -20.68 12.27
C ILE A 73 9.58 -22.06 12.78
N ARG A 74 9.48 -23.08 11.93
CA ARG A 74 9.96 -24.43 12.25
C ARG A 74 10.98 -24.89 11.22
N PHE A 75 12.11 -25.38 11.70
CA PHE A 75 13.18 -26.00 10.94
C PHE A 75 13.21 -27.49 11.25
N ASN A 76 13.03 -28.37 10.25
CA ASN A 76 12.86 -29.82 10.46
C ASN A 76 11.89 -30.16 11.60
N ASN A 77 10.70 -29.53 11.57
CA ASN A 77 9.65 -29.69 12.58
C ASN A 77 9.99 -29.18 13.98
N GLN A 78 11.18 -28.63 14.22
CA GLN A 78 11.57 -28.00 15.48
C GLN A 78 11.34 -26.49 15.41
N VAL A 79 10.73 -25.93 16.44
CA VAL A 79 10.54 -24.48 16.54
C VAL A 79 11.90 -23.81 16.71
N VAL A 80 12.15 -22.78 15.90
CA VAL A 80 13.33 -21.91 16.00
C VAL A 80 12.97 -20.66 16.77
#